data_AF-A0AAE0KAV4-F1
#
_entry.id   AF-A0AAE0KAV4-F1
#
_cell.length_a   1.000
_cell.length_b   1.000
_cell.length_c   1.000
_cell.angle_alpha   90.00
_cell.angle_beta   90.00
_cell.angle_gamma   90.00
#
_symmetry.space_group_name_H-M   'P 1'
#
loop_
_entity.id
_entity.type
_entity.pdbx_description
1 polymer ?
#
loop_
_entity_poly.entity_id
_entity_poly.type
_entity_poly.pdbx_seq_one_letter_code
_entity_poly.pdbx_strand_id
1 'polypeptide(L)'
;MKFTTVLAVLVPAVLALPTSSDAGALGTRQTAVSIVDSYLFSITLPAFTAKRNAKNPSTLDWTSDGCSDSPDNPFGFPFVPACNRHDFGYQNYRLQNRFTKAAKAKIDTNFKADLYYQCKSVTLTGVCNALADVYYAAVKAFGGGDATKRDEQADLVREYEEKLAIYNQLVAEKQATGELWTPN
;
A
#
# COMPACT_ATOMS: atom_id res chain seq x y z
N MET A 1 62.26 -36.07 67.00
CA MET A 1 62.31 -35.03 65.94
C MET A 1 61.20 -35.36 64.95
N LYS A 2 60.16 -34.51 64.87
CA LYS A 2 59.00 -34.73 63.99
C LYS A 2 59.26 -33.99 62.68
N PHE A 3 59.34 -34.70 61.56
CA PHE A 3 59.41 -34.11 60.23
C PHE A 3 57.99 -34.02 59.65
N THR A 4 57.54 -32.81 59.38
CA THR A 4 56.25 -32.53 58.73
C THR A 4 56.51 -32.38 57.24
N THR A 5 55.98 -33.29 56.42
CA THR A 5 56.03 -33.19 54.96
C THR A 5 54.75 -32.51 54.47
N VAL A 6 54.87 -31.31 53.90
CA VAL A 6 53.76 -30.60 53.24
C VAL A 6 53.76 -30.98 51.77
N LEU A 7 52.68 -31.59 51.30
CA LEU A 7 52.44 -31.92 49.90
C LEU A 7 51.78 -30.71 49.22
N ALA A 8 52.49 -30.04 48.31
CA ALA A 8 51.95 -28.94 47.52
C ALA A 8 51.20 -29.50 46.29
N VAL A 9 49.88 -29.30 46.24
CA VAL A 9 49.04 -29.64 45.08
C VAL A 9 48.98 -28.42 44.17
N LEU A 10 49.55 -28.52 42.96
CA LEU A 10 49.42 -27.54 41.89
C LEU A 10 48.13 -27.82 41.11
N VAL A 11 47.18 -26.88 41.16
CA VAL A 11 45.97 -26.89 40.34
C VAL A 11 46.25 -26.06 39.07
N PRO A 12 46.05 -26.58 37.85
CA PRO A 12 46.16 -25.78 36.65
C PRO A 12 44.90 -24.91 36.48
N ALA A 13 45.07 -23.59 36.46
CA ALA A 13 44.01 -22.66 36.11
C ALA A 13 43.74 -22.75 34.60
N VAL A 14 42.65 -23.42 34.22
CA VAL A 14 42.15 -23.44 32.84
C VAL A 14 41.43 -22.11 32.59
N LEU A 15 42.03 -21.25 31.76
CA LEU A 15 41.38 -20.04 31.24
C LEU A 15 40.29 -20.46 30.24
N ALA A 16 39.05 -20.52 30.69
CA ALA A 16 37.90 -20.62 29.81
C ALA A 16 37.69 -19.25 29.12
N LEU A 17 38.03 -19.17 27.84
CA LEU A 17 37.62 -18.06 26.98
C LEU A 17 36.10 -18.11 26.79
N PRO A 18 35.36 -17.01 26.96
CA PRO A 18 33.97 -16.98 26.57
C PRO A 18 33.92 -17.07 25.04
N THR A 19 33.49 -18.20 24.51
CA THR A 19 32.99 -18.27 23.15
C THR A 19 31.70 -17.47 23.14
N SER A 20 31.75 -16.22 22.68
CA SER A 20 30.57 -15.42 22.36
C SER A 20 29.86 -16.05 21.16
N SER A 21 29.11 -17.11 21.44
CA SER A 21 28.11 -17.69 20.58
C SER A 21 26.86 -16.83 20.70
N ASP A 22 26.63 -16.03 19.67
CA ASP A 22 25.36 -15.42 19.23
C ASP A 22 25.60 -13.99 18.73
N ALA A 23 26.35 -13.89 17.63
CA ALA A 23 25.99 -12.91 16.61
C ALA A 23 24.71 -13.43 15.92
N GLY A 24 23.61 -13.39 16.66
CA GLY A 24 22.28 -13.57 16.09
C GLY A 24 22.17 -12.62 14.91
N ALA A 25 21.82 -13.18 13.75
CA ALA A 25 21.50 -12.40 12.57
C ALA A 25 20.56 -11.27 12.99
N LEU A 26 21.07 -10.04 12.97
CA LEU A 26 20.30 -8.82 13.09
C LEU A 26 19.45 -8.71 11.82
N GLY A 27 18.44 -9.58 11.70
CA GLY A 27 17.30 -9.29 10.85
C GLY A 27 16.69 -8.03 11.42
N THR A 28 16.88 -6.91 10.72
CA THR A 28 16.27 -5.62 11.06
C THR A 28 14.81 -5.90 11.41
N ARG A 29 14.42 -5.79 12.69
CA ARG A 29 13.00 -5.90 13.06
C ARG A 29 12.31 -4.72 12.40
N GLN A 30 11.77 -4.94 11.20
CA GLN A 30 11.00 -3.92 10.50
C GLN A 30 9.84 -3.52 11.42
N THR A 31 9.73 -2.22 11.70
CA THR A 31 8.59 -1.70 12.46
C THR A 31 7.33 -1.77 11.61
N ALA A 32 6.15 -1.86 12.23
CA ALA A 32 4.87 -1.83 11.52
C ALA A 32 4.77 -0.63 10.55
N VAL A 33 5.29 0.54 10.96
CA VAL A 33 5.40 1.74 10.11
C VAL A 33 6.23 1.46 8.86
N SER A 34 7.44 0.91 9.00
CA SER A 34 8.32 0.63 7.86
C SER A 34 7.76 -0.44 6.92
N ILE A 35 7.00 -1.42 7.44
CA ILE A 35 6.34 -2.45 6.64
C ILE A 35 5.23 -1.81 5.80
N VAL A 36 4.38 -0.99 6.41
CA VAL A 36 3.31 -0.29 5.69
C VAL A 36 3.88 0.58 4.57
N ASP A 37 4.93 1.36 4.85
CA ASP A 37 5.55 2.22 3.85
C ASP A 37 6.19 1.41 2.71
N SER A 38 6.84 0.29 3.04
CA SER A 38 7.39 -0.62 2.05
C SER A 38 6.30 -1.23 1.16
N TYR A 39 5.18 -1.63 1.76
CA TYR A 39 4.07 -2.28 1.05
C TYR A 39 3.32 -1.33 0.12
N LEU A 40 3.23 -0.06 0.50
CA LEU A 40 2.65 0.96 -0.35
C LEU A 40 3.59 1.39 -1.47
N PHE A 41 4.85 1.71 -1.14
CA PHE A 41 5.69 2.53 -2.04
C PHE A 41 6.93 1.84 -2.58
N SER A 42 7.28 0.64 -2.10
CA SER A 42 8.53 -0.03 -2.48
C SER A 42 8.32 -1.36 -3.20
N ILE A 43 7.14 -1.97 -3.09
CA ILE A 43 6.83 -3.23 -3.75
C ILE A 43 5.82 -3.03 -4.88
N THR A 44 5.81 -3.97 -5.81
CA THR A 44 4.86 -4.00 -6.92
C THR A 44 3.46 -4.37 -6.43
N LEU A 45 2.43 -3.99 -7.20
CA LEU A 45 1.04 -4.34 -6.89
C LEU A 45 0.81 -5.86 -6.75
N PRO A 46 1.38 -6.73 -7.61
CA PRO A 46 1.28 -8.18 -7.40
C PRO A 46 1.94 -8.66 -6.10
N ALA A 47 3.10 -8.11 -5.73
CA ALA A 47 3.76 -8.45 -4.47
C ALA A 47 2.91 -8.01 -3.26
N PHE A 48 2.32 -6.81 -3.31
CA PHE A 48 1.36 -6.36 -2.29
C PHE A 48 0.15 -7.31 -2.21
N THR A 49 -0.43 -7.68 -3.36
CA THR A 49 -1.57 -8.59 -3.43
C THR A 49 -1.26 -9.94 -2.77
N ALA A 50 -0.06 -10.48 -2.98
CA ALA A 50 0.39 -11.70 -2.29
C ALA A 50 0.47 -11.51 -0.76
N LYS A 51 0.97 -10.37 -0.27
CA LYS A 51 1.01 -10.05 1.16
C LYS A 51 -0.39 -9.90 1.77
N ARG A 52 -1.30 -9.23 1.06
CA ARG A 52 -2.70 -9.08 1.45
C ARG A 52 -3.41 -10.43 1.56
N ASN A 53 -3.28 -11.28 0.54
CA ASN A 53 -3.92 -12.59 0.51
C ASN A 53 -3.41 -13.48 1.65
N ALA A 54 -2.13 -13.35 2.01
CA ALA A 54 -1.55 -14.03 3.16
C ALA A 54 -1.80 -13.33 4.52
N LYS A 55 -2.42 -12.14 4.52
CA LYS A 55 -2.53 -11.24 5.68
C LYS A 55 -1.20 -11.16 6.45
N ASN A 56 -0.10 -10.90 5.74
CA ASN A 56 1.24 -10.98 6.31
C ASN A 56 1.93 -9.60 6.32
N PRO A 57 2.25 -9.03 7.50
CA PRO A 57 1.99 -9.57 8.84
C PRO A 57 0.52 -9.41 9.25
N SER A 58 0.01 -10.32 10.09
CA SER A 58 -1.39 -10.32 10.52
C SER A 58 -1.74 -9.22 11.52
N THR A 59 -0.73 -8.49 11.98
CA THR A 59 -0.84 -7.38 12.94
C THR A 59 -1.22 -6.06 12.28
N LEU A 60 -1.19 -5.97 10.95
CA LEU A 60 -1.64 -4.79 10.20
C LEU A 60 -3.13 -4.91 9.87
N ASP A 61 -3.77 -3.77 9.63
CA ASP A 61 -5.15 -3.77 9.16
C ASP A 61 -5.20 -4.11 7.67
N TRP A 62 -5.93 -5.17 7.33
CA TRP A 62 -6.14 -5.65 5.97
C TRP A 62 -7.59 -5.50 5.52
N THR A 63 -8.41 -4.79 6.30
CA THR A 63 -9.80 -4.49 5.96
C THR A 63 -9.86 -3.61 4.72
N SER A 64 -10.77 -3.94 3.80
CA SER A 64 -10.98 -3.21 2.55
C SER A 64 -12.37 -3.56 2.03
N ASP A 65 -13.11 -2.54 1.61
CA ASP A 65 -14.38 -2.67 0.86
C ASP A 65 -14.12 -2.77 -0.65
N GLY A 66 -12.84 -2.75 -1.06
CA GLY A 66 -12.43 -2.79 -2.45
C GLY A 66 -12.76 -1.45 -3.10
N CYS A 67 -13.47 -1.48 -4.22
CA CYS A 67 -13.87 -0.25 -4.91
C CYS A 67 -15.37 0.06 -4.69
N SER A 68 -15.96 -0.40 -3.58
CA SER A 68 -17.41 -0.28 -3.37
C SER A 68 -17.85 1.17 -3.19
N ASP A 69 -17.06 1.99 -2.50
CA ASP A 69 -17.29 3.43 -2.35
C ASP A 69 -16.66 4.28 -3.48
N SER A 70 -16.25 3.65 -4.60
CA SER A 70 -15.62 4.32 -5.75
C SER A 70 -16.64 4.67 -6.85
N PRO A 71 -16.30 5.56 -7.81
CA PRO A 71 -17.12 5.78 -9.00
C PRO A 71 -17.44 4.49 -9.77
N ASP A 72 -18.55 4.46 -10.48
CA ASP A 72 -18.98 3.27 -11.21
C ASP A 72 -17.92 2.78 -12.21
N ASN A 73 -17.79 1.45 -12.32
CA ASN A 73 -16.93 0.78 -13.28
C ASN A 73 -17.75 -0.22 -14.11
N PRO A 74 -18.62 0.29 -15.01
CA PRO A 74 -19.57 -0.54 -15.74
C PRO A 74 -18.89 -1.54 -16.69
N PHE A 75 -17.64 -1.27 -17.08
CA PHE A 75 -16.88 -2.10 -18.01
C PHE A 75 -16.00 -3.15 -17.31
N GLY A 76 -16.03 -3.23 -15.98
CA GLY A 76 -15.34 -4.26 -15.22
C GLY A 76 -13.82 -4.18 -15.29
N PHE A 77 -13.24 -2.98 -15.41
CA PHE A 77 -11.79 -2.83 -15.36
C PHE A 77 -11.22 -3.36 -14.03
N PRO A 78 -10.05 -4.00 -14.01
CA PRO A 78 -9.59 -4.78 -12.84
C PRO A 78 -8.99 -3.89 -11.74
N PHE A 79 -9.76 -2.94 -11.19
CA PHE A 79 -9.26 -1.95 -10.22
C PHE A 79 -9.21 -2.44 -8.77
N VAL A 80 -9.85 -3.55 -8.44
CA VAL A 80 -9.93 -4.07 -7.07
C VAL A 80 -8.56 -4.21 -6.38
N PRO A 81 -7.49 -4.74 -7.01
CA PRO A 81 -6.16 -4.76 -6.38
C PRO A 81 -5.60 -3.38 -6.03
N ALA A 82 -5.86 -2.37 -6.87
CA ALA A 82 -5.45 -0.99 -6.59
C ALA A 82 -6.20 -0.41 -5.39
N CYS A 83 -7.53 -0.58 -5.36
CA CYS A 83 -8.37 -0.09 -4.25
C CYS A 83 -7.97 -0.75 -2.93
N ASN A 84 -7.73 -2.06 -2.92
CA ASN A 84 -7.21 -2.79 -1.75
C ASN A 84 -5.91 -2.19 -1.18
N ARG A 85 -5.01 -1.71 -2.04
CA ARG A 85 -3.75 -1.09 -1.60
C ARG A 85 -3.94 0.33 -1.09
N HIS A 86 -4.89 1.06 -1.68
CA HIS A 86 -5.30 2.38 -1.22
C HIS A 86 -5.92 2.32 0.19
N ASP A 87 -6.88 1.41 0.41
CA ASP A 87 -7.53 1.20 1.70
C ASP A 87 -6.53 0.81 2.78
N PHE A 88 -5.64 -0.13 2.47
CA PHE A 88 -4.55 -0.54 3.35
C PHE A 88 -3.73 0.67 3.80
N GLY A 89 -3.44 1.59 2.88
CA GLY A 89 -2.72 2.82 3.18
C GLY A 89 -3.51 3.73 4.11
N TYR A 90 -4.75 4.03 3.77
CA TYR A 90 -5.62 4.93 4.55
C TYR A 90 -5.80 4.41 5.98
N GLN A 91 -6.20 3.15 6.14
CA GLN A 91 -6.51 2.59 7.45
C GLN A 91 -5.28 2.46 8.34
N ASN A 92 -4.17 1.93 7.82
CA ASN A 92 -2.97 1.78 8.65
C ASN A 92 -2.33 3.13 9.00
N TYR A 93 -2.36 4.12 8.11
CA TYR A 93 -1.87 5.46 8.44
C TYR A 93 -2.72 6.14 9.52
N ARG A 94 -4.04 5.93 9.52
CA ARG A 94 -4.94 6.41 10.59
C ARG A 94 -4.66 5.73 11.91
N LEU A 95 -4.57 4.40 11.93
CA LEU A 95 -4.24 3.62 13.13
C LEU A 95 -2.86 3.99 13.70
N GLN A 96 -1.93 4.42 12.84
CA GLN A 96 -0.60 4.88 13.22
C GLN A 96 -0.54 6.38 13.52
N ASN A 97 -1.68 7.08 13.58
CA ASN A 97 -1.80 8.52 13.87
C ASN A 97 -0.93 9.42 12.97
N ARG A 98 -0.77 9.04 11.70
CA ARG A 98 0.10 9.75 10.74
C ARG A 98 -0.57 10.02 9.39
N PHE A 99 -1.90 9.94 9.33
CA PHE A 99 -2.69 10.25 8.15
C PHE A 99 -2.83 11.77 7.95
N THR A 100 -1.74 12.41 7.50
CA THR A 100 -1.71 13.84 7.16
C THR A 100 -2.14 14.08 5.71
N LYS A 101 -2.42 15.34 5.35
CA LYS A 101 -2.67 15.74 3.94
C LYS A 101 -1.57 15.25 2.98
N ALA A 102 -0.31 15.39 3.38
CA ALA A 102 0.83 14.96 2.56
C ALA A 102 0.89 13.43 2.41
N ALA A 103 0.59 12.70 3.50
CA ALA A 103 0.51 11.24 3.47
C ALA A 103 -0.63 10.78 2.55
N LYS A 104 -1.82 11.36 2.70
CA LYS A 104 -2.97 11.13 1.82
C LYS A 104 -2.61 11.34 0.36
N ALA A 105 -2.03 12.50 0.01
CA ALA A 105 -1.64 12.79 -1.37
C ALA A 105 -0.64 11.77 -1.94
N LYS A 106 0.30 11.28 -1.12
CA LYS A 106 1.24 10.23 -1.51
C LYS A 106 0.55 8.89 -1.75
N ILE A 107 -0.41 8.52 -0.90
CA ILE A 107 -1.22 7.28 -1.06
C ILE A 107 -2.11 7.38 -2.30
N ASP A 108 -2.80 8.49 -2.51
CA ASP A 108 -3.65 8.72 -3.68
C ASP A 108 -2.82 8.68 -4.98
N THR A 109 -1.61 9.25 -4.98
CA THR A 109 -0.70 9.18 -6.13
C THR A 109 -0.26 7.74 -6.44
N ASN A 110 0.02 6.96 -5.40
CA ASN A 110 0.36 5.55 -5.55
C ASN A 110 -0.83 4.72 -6.08
N PHE A 111 -2.04 5.04 -5.62
CA PHE A 111 -3.27 4.44 -6.14
C PHE A 111 -3.47 4.72 -7.63
N LYS A 112 -3.23 5.97 -8.09
CA LYS A 112 -3.24 6.28 -9.52
C LYS A 112 -2.26 5.39 -10.30
N ALA A 113 -1.03 5.23 -9.79
CA ALA A 113 -0.03 4.39 -10.43
C ALA A 113 -0.49 2.92 -10.54
N ASP A 114 -1.21 2.40 -9.54
CA ASP A 114 -1.77 1.06 -9.57
C ASP A 114 -2.92 0.90 -10.55
N LEU A 115 -3.84 1.86 -10.59
CA LEU A 115 -4.92 1.85 -11.57
C LEU A 115 -4.36 1.81 -13.00
N TYR A 116 -3.34 2.63 -13.27
CA TYR A 116 -2.65 2.62 -14.56
C TYR A 116 -1.90 1.32 -14.82
N TYR A 117 -1.31 0.71 -13.78
CA TYR A 117 -0.69 -0.62 -13.91
C TYR A 117 -1.73 -1.65 -14.34
N GLN A 118 -2.92 -1.64 -13.74
CA GLN A 118 -4.02 -2.53 -14.08
C GLN A 118 -4.52 -2.31 -15.51
N CYS A 119 -4.50 -1.08 -16.01
CA CYS A 119 -4.90 -0.79 -17.39
C CYS A 119 -3.96 -1.35 -18.46
N LYS A 120 -2.71 -1.73 -18.12
CA LYS A 120 -1.75 -2.27 -19.10
C LYS A 120 -2.16 -3.62 -19.69
N SER A 121 -2.99 -4.39 -18.99
CA SER A 121 -3.48 -5.70 -19.44
C SER A 121 -4.86 -5.63 -20.12
N VAL A 122 -5.43 -4.44 -20.26
CA VAL A 122 -6.78 -4.22 -20.79
C VAL A 122 -6.71 -3.76 -22.25
N THR A 123 -7.55 -4.32 -23.12
CA THR A 123 -7.61 -3.98 -24.55
C THR A 123 -7.95 -2.50 -24.79
N LEU A 124 -8.95 -1.97 -24.08
CA LEU A 124 -9.36 -0.57 -24.13
C LEU A 124 -8.54 0.29 -23.14
N THR A 125 -7.21 0.26 -23.26
CA THR A 125 -6.29 0.95 -22.33
C THR A 125 -6.63 2.44 -22.17
N GLY A 126 -7.03 3.13 -23.25
CA GLY A 126 -7.41 4.54 -23.20
C GLY A 126 -8.61 4.81 -22.30
N VAL A 127 -9.69 4.03 -22.45
CA VAL A 127 -10.91 4.15 -21.63
C VAL A 127 -10.61 3.77 -20.18
N CYS A 128 -9.81 2.72 -19.97
CA CYS A 128 -9.38 2.31 -18.63
C CYS A 128 -8.58 3.42 -17.93
N ASN A 129 -7.60 4.02 -18.61
CA ASN A 129 -6.82 5.11 -18.04
C ASN A 129 -7.68 6.36 -17.74
N ALA A 130 -8.67 6.66 -18.59
CA ALA A 130 -9.61 7.75 -18.33
C ALA A 130 -10.44 7.48 -17.07
N LEU A 131 -10.94 6.25 -16.86
CA LEU A 131 -11.61 5.90 -15.59
C LEU A 131 -10.65 5.93 -14.40
N ALA A 132 -9.38 5.53 -14.59
CA ALA A 132 -8.37 5.63 -13.55
C ALA A 132 -8.13 7.09 -13.10
N ASP A 133 -8.18 8.04 -14.04
CA ASP A 133 -8.14 9.48 -13.74
C ASP A 133 -9.37 9.94 -12.94
N VAL A 134 -10.56 9.45 -13.26
CA VAL A 134 -11.79 9.71 -12.49
C VAL A 134 -11.67 9.19 -11.05
N TYR A 135 -11.21 7.95 -10.88
CA TYR A 135 -10.99 7.35 -9.56
C TYR A 135 -9.99 8.14 -8.73
N TYR A 136 -8.88 8.56 -9.33
CA TYR A 136 -7.87 9.39 -8.67
C TYR A 136 -8.42 10.76 -8.26
N ALA A 137 -9.16 11.43 -9.14
CA ALA A 137 -9.80 12.71 -8.82
C ALA A 137 -10.85 12.55 -7.71
N ALA A 138 -11.61 11.44 -7.71
CA ALA A 138 -12.60 11.13 -6.70
C ALA A 138 -11.97 10.95 -5.30
N VAL A 139 -10.88 10.19 -5.16
CA VAL A 139 -10.22 10.05 -3.84
C VAL A 139 -9.57 11.35 -3.37
N LYS A 140 -9.10 12.20 -4.29
CA LYS A 140 -8.61 13.54 -3.94
C LYS A 140 -9.73 14.40 -3.37
N ALA A 141 -10.87 14.46 -4.05
CA ALA A 141 -12.01 15.26 -3.67
C ALA A 141 -12.71 14.69 -2.42
N PHE A 142 -13.15 13.44 -2.45
CA PHE A 142 -14.10 12.90 -1.48
C PHE A 142 -13.47 11.94 -0.46
N GLY A 143 -12.29 11.39 -0.78
CA GLY A 143 -11.57 10.50 0.13
C GLY A 143 -10.94 11.26 1.29
N GLY A 144 -10.88 10.62 2.47
CA GLY A 144 -10.03 11.06 3.58
C GLY A 144 -10.31 12.48 4.08
N GLY A 145 -11.58 12.83 4.32
CA GLY A 145 -12.00 14.16 4.79
C GLY A 145 -11.33 14.61 6.11
N ASP A 146 -10.78 13.67 6.89
CA ASP A 146 -9.94 13.93 8.06
C ASP A 146 -8.56 14.53 7.73
N ALA A 147 -8.14 14.47 6.46
CA ALA A 147 -6.88 14.99 5.95
C ALA A 147 -7.03 16.02 4.80
N THR A 148 -8.27 16.41 4.45
CA THR A 148 -8.59 17.39 3.40
C THR A 148 -9.17 18.67 4.00
N LYS A 149 -8.74 19.85 3.53
CA LYS A 149 -9.30 21.13 3.99
C LYS A 149 -10.54 21.51 3.16
N ARG A 150 -11.50 22.16 3.82
CA ARG A 150 -12.78 22.56 3.20
C ARG A 150 -12.63 23.58 2.05
N ASP A 151 -11.66 24.48 2.13
CA ASP A 151 -11.42 25.52 1.11
C ASP A 151 -10.85 24.96 -0.20
N GLU A 152 -10.15 23.83 -0.15
CA GLU A 152 -9.62 23.15 -1.33
C GLU A 152 -10.65 22.25 -2.03
N GLN A 153 -11.74 21.93 -1.34
CA GLN A 153 -12.75 20.96 -1.79
C GLN A 153 -13.37 21.35 -3.14
N ALA A 154 -13.71 22.63 -3.32
CA ALA A 154 -14.40 23.10 -4.53
C ALA A 154 -13.54 22.92 -5.80
N ASP A 155 -12.23 23.19 -5.70
CA ASP A 155 -11.31 23.00 -6.82
C ASP A 155 -11.10 21.52 -7.15
N LEU A 156 -11.06 20.66 -6.13
CA LEU A 156 -10.93 19.21 -6.30
C LEU A 156 -12.19 18.59 -6.93
N VAL A 157 -13.38 19.08 -6.57
CA VAL A 157 -14.64 18.66 -7.19
C VAL A 157 -14.68 19.07 -8.66
N ARG A 158 -14.22 20.28 -9.00
CA ARG A 158 -14.12 20.73 -10.40
C ARG A 158 -13.17 19.83 -11.21
N GLU A 159 -12.03 19.43 -10.64
CA GLU A 159 -11.12 18.48 -11.28
C GLU A 159 -11.79 17.11 -11.52
N TYR A 160 -12.55 16.62 -10.54
CA TYR A 160 -13.33 15.37 -10.68
C TYR A 160 -14.36 15.45 -11.81
N GLU A 161 -15.14 16.52 -11.87
CA GLU A 161 -16.15 16.73 -12.92
C GLU A 161 -15.50 16.80 -14.32
N GLU A 162 -14.35 17.46 -14.44
CA GLU A 162 -13.57 17.50 -15.69
C GLU A 162 -13.13 16.10 -16.13
N LYS A 163 -12.57 15.29 -15.21
CA LYS A 163 -12.14 13.92 -15.53
C LYS A 163 -13.31 13.02 -15.90
N LEU A 164 -14.44 13.17 -15.21
CA LEU A 164 -15.65 12.42 -15.51
C LEU A 164 -16.20 12.78 -16.91
N ALA A 165 -16.19 14.06 -17.28
CA ALA A 165 -16.59 14.50 -18.61
C ALA A 165 -15.71 13.90 -19.71
N ILE A 166 -14.38 13.90 -19.52
CA ILE A 166 -13.42 13.30 -20.46
C ILE A 166 -13.66 11.79 -20.61
N TYR A 167 -13.85 11.08 -19.49
CA TYR A 167 -14.16 9.65 -19.52
C TYR A 167 -15.45 9.36 -20.28
N ASN A 168 -16.52 10.10 -19.98
CA ASN A 168 -17.82 9.93 -20.63
C ASN A 168 -17.76 10.20 -22.14
N GLN A 169 -17.01 11.23 -22.56
CA GLN A 169 -16.80 11.51 -23.98
C GLN A 169 -16.09 10.33 -24.67
N LEU A 170 -15.01 9.82 -24.08
CA LEU A 170 -14.24 8.73 -24.68
C LEU A 170 -15.05 7.42 -24.75
N VAL A 171 -15.89 7.16 -23.74
CA VAL A 171 -16.84 6.04 -23.75
C VAL A 171 -17.84 6.19 -24.90
N ALA A 172 -18.44 7.37 -25.07
CA ALA A 172 -19.39 7.62 -26.15
C ALA A 172 -18.76 7.46 -27.54
N GLU A 173 -17.53 7.96 -27.74
CA GLU A 173 -16.77 7.78 -28.97
C GLU A 173 -16.55 6.30 -29.29
N LYS A 174 -16.12 5.50 -28.30
CA LYS A 174 -15.87 4.06 -28.48
C LYS A 174 -17.13 3.23 -28.66
N GLN A 175 -18.25 3.65 -28.09
CA GLN A 175 -19.55 3.03 -28.35
C GLN A 175 -20.06 3.36 -29.76
N ALA A 176 -19.87 4.58 -30.23
CA ALA A 176 -20.25 4.98 -31.59
C ALA A 176 -19.47 4.23 -32.68
N THR A 177 -18.21 3.87 -32.42
CA THR A 177 -17.39 3.06 -33.34
C THR A 177 -17.58 1.56 -33.18
N GLY A 178 -18.39 1.11 -32.22
CA GLY A 178 -18.58 -0.32 -31.91
C GLY A 178 -17.38 -0.99 -31.24
N GLU A 179 -16.39 -0.21 -30.79
CA GLU A 179 -15.22 -0.71 -30.06
C GLU A 179 -15.51 -1.00 -28.58
N LEU A 180 -16.58 -0.42 -28.04
CA LEU A 180 -17.04 -0.63 -26.67
C LEU A 180 -18.55 -0.88 -26.65
N TRP A 181 -18.98 -1.82 -25.81
CA TRP A 181 -20.39 -2.16 -25.67
C TRP A 181 -21.14 -1.13 -24.82
N THR A 182 -22.45 -1.04 -25.01
CA THR A 182 -23.35 -0.20 -24.21
C THR A 182 -23.93 -1.02 -23.06
N PRO A 183 -23.76 -0.60 -21.80
CA PRO A 183 -24.46 -1.18 -20.67
C PRO A 183 -25.98 -1.12 -20.86
N ASN A 184 -26.67 -2.21 -20.56
CA ASN A 184 -28.13 -2.29 -20.57
C ASN A 184 -28.74 -1.52 -19.40
#